data_AF-A0A522F4E9-F1
#
_entry.id   AF-A0A522F4E9-F1
#
_cell.length_a   1.000
_cell.length_b   1.000
_cell.length_c   1.000
_cell.angle_alpha   90.00
_cell.angle_beta   90.00
_cell.angle_gamma   90.00
#
_symmetry.space_group_name_H-M   'P 1'
#
loop_
_entity.id
_entity.type
_entity.pdbx_description
1 polymer ?
#
loop_
_entity_poly.entity_id
_entity_poly.type
_entity_poly.pdbx_seq_one_letter_code
_entity_poly.pdbx_strand_id
1 'polypeptide(L)'
;MREKLFSLLGVESEEESIVSMLLTQSVFLGIFFGAFDISAHSLFLSIFDEKMMARGYVVSGVAGIILTSLYTWFQTRMQFKNFAILNLIAVTMLTFVLWVTLILSPAKWVIFFVFIMLGPLNILA
;
A
#
# COMPACT_ATOMS: atom_id res chain seq x y z
N MET A 1 27.54 -0.80 16.79
CA MET A 1 27.18 -1.37 15.47
C MET A 1 26.19 -0.50 14.71
N ARG A 2 25.13 0.04 15.36
CA ARG A 2 24.23 1.04 14.75
C ARG A 2 24.95 2.26 14.18
N GLU A 3 25.80 2.91 14.97
CA GLU A 3 26.54 4.12 14.52
C GLU A 3 27.43 3.88 13.29
N LYS A 4 28.03 2.69 13.15
CA LYS A 4 28.83 2.33 11.97
C LYS A 4 27.99 2.11 10.72
N LEU A 5 26.75 1.64 10.86
CA LEU A 5 25.82 1.49 9.73
C LEU A 5 25.31 2.86 9.26
N PHE A 6 24.96 3.74 10.19
CA PHE A 6 24.53 5.10 9.86
C PHE A 6 25.67 5.95 9.27
N SER A 7 26.90 5.82 9.78
CA SER A 7 28.04 6.54 9.20
C SER A 7 28.44 6.01 7.82
N LEU A 8 28.22 4.72 7.51
CA LEU A 8 28.41 4.15 6.17
C LEU A 8 27.36 4.64 5.16
N LEU A 9 26.15 4.95 5.64
CA LEU A 9 25.07 5.53 4.84
C LEU A 9 25.20 7.06 4.70
N GLY A 10 26.22 7.68 5.31
CA GLY A 10 26.43 9.12 5.28
C GLY A 10 25.42 9.91 6.10
N VAL A 11 24.75 9.28 7.07
CA VAL A 11 23.68 9.90 7.86
C VAL A 11 24.30 10.71 9.01
N GLU A 12 23.95 11.99 9.09
CA GLU A 12 24.36 12.88 10.17
C GLU A 12 23.58 12.57 11.46
N SER A 13 24.19 12.83 12.63
CA SER A 13 23.61 12.48 13.93
C SER A 13 22.24 13.14 14.21
N GLU A 14 21.96 14.28 13.56
CA GLU A 14 20.67 14.97 13.64
C GLU A 14 19.58 14.30 12.79
N GLU A 15 19.95 13.52 11.78
CA GLU A 15 19.02 12.85 10.85
C GLU A 15 18.76 11.37 11.21
N GLU A 16 19.60 10.78 12.08
CA GLU A 16 19.54 9.35 12.44
C GLU A 16 18.14 8.90 12.87
N SER A 17 17.44 9.73 13.64
CA SER A 17 16.08 9.44 14.12
C SER A 17 15.08 9.29 12.97
N ILE A 18 15.09 10.24 12.02
CA ILE A 18 14.17 10.23 10.87
C ILE A 18 14.51 9.07 9.93
N VAL A 19 15.79 8.85 9.64
CA VAL A 19 16.23 7.75 8.78
C VAL A 19 15.85 6.40 9.38
N SER A 20 16.03 6.21 10.69
CA SER A 20 15.63 4.97 11.37
C SER A 20 14.12 4.71 11.31
N MET A 21 13.30 5.76 11.42
CA MET A 21 11.84 5.67 11.28
C MET A 21 11.44 5.29 9.85
N LEU A 22 12.03 5.93 8.84
CA LEU A 22 11.73 5.65 7.42
C LEU A 22 12.17 4.24 7.02
N LEU A 23 13.34 3.77 7.49
CA LEU A 23 13.78 2.40 7.26
C LEU A 23 12.81 1.39 7.88
N THR A 24 12.41 1.64 9.12
CA THR A 24 11.44 0.79 9.81
C THR A 24 10.11 0.75 9.06
N GLN A 25 9.59 1.92 8.64
CA GLN A 25 8.39 2.03 7.83
C GLN A 25 8.53 1.24 6.52
N SER A 26 9.65 1.39 5.81
CA SER A 26 9.90 0.70 4.53
C SER A 26 9.85 -0.82 4.67
N VAL A 27 10.37 -1.38 5.77
CA VAL A 27 10.29 -2.82 6.04
C VAL A 27 8.82 -3.26 6.20
N PHE A 28 8.03 -2.54 6.98
CA PHE A 28 6.61 -2.87 7.17
C PHE A 28 5.81 -2.72 5.87
N LEU A 29 6.08 -1.70 5.07
CA LEU A 29 5.47 -1.52 3.75
C LEU A 29 5.82 -2.65 2.80
N GLY A 30 7.09 -3.07 2.76
CA GLY A 30 7.51 -4.21 1.95
C GLY A 30 6.81 -5.52 2.34
N ILE A 31 6.65 -5.77 3.66
CA ILE A 31 5.90 -6.93 4.16
C ILE A 31 4.42 -6.83 3.75
N PHE A 32 3.82 -5.64 3.89
CA PHE A 32 2.44 -5.38 3.50
C PHE A 32 2.23 -5.64 2.01
N PHE A 33 3.06 -5.07 1.13
CA PHE A 33 2.98 -5.28 -0.32
C PHE A 33 3.15 -6.75 -0.68
N GLY A 34 4.15 -7.43 -0.12
CA GLY A 34 4.35 -8.86 -0.36
C GLY A 34 3.14 -9.70 0.06
N ALA A 35 2.62 -9.49 1.27
CA ALA A 35 1.49 -10.26 1.79
C ALA A 35 0.18 -9.95 1.04
N PHE A 36 -0.10 -8.67 0.81
CA PHE A 36 -1.34 -8.22 0.16
C PHE A 36 -1.35 -8.63 -1.32
N ASP A 37 -0.27 -8.34 -2.07
CA ASP A 37 -0.22 -8.64 -3.50
C ASP A 37 -0.29 -10.14 -3.75
N ILE A 38 0.49 -10.96 -3.03
CA ILE A 38 0.46 -12.42 -3.22
C ILE A 38 -0.94 -12.97 -2.92
N SER A 39 -1.57 -12.48 -1.85
CA SER A 39 -2.92 -12.91 -1.48
C SER A 39 -3.96 -12.49 -2.53
N ALA A 40 -3.92 -11.24 -2.98
CA ALA A 40 -4.85 -10.71 -3.98
C ALA A 40 -4.71 -11.45 -5.32
N HIS A 41 -3.48 -11.69 -5.79
CA HIS A 41 -3.22 -12.45 -7.02
C HIS A 41 -3.70 -13.90 -6.91
N SER A 42 -3.33 -14.59 -5.84
CA SER A 42 -3.69 -15.99 -5.64
C SER A 42 -5.21 -16.16 -5.56
N LEU A 43 -5.87 -15.27 -4.82
CA LEU A 43 -7.32 -15.29 -4.66
C LEU A 43 -8.05 -14.95 -5.96
N PHE A 44 -7.56 -13.98 -6.72
CA PHE A 44 -8.14 -13.62 -8.01
C PHE A 44 -8.03 -14.76 -9.03
N LEU A 45 -6.84 -15.36 -9.18
CA LEU A 45 -6.60 -16.45 -10.12
C LEU A 45 -7.35 -17.74 -9.76
N SER A 46 -7.69 -17.93 -8.48
CA SER A 46 -8.54 -19.07 -8.07
C SER A 46 -9.97 -19.00 -8.60
N ILE A 47 -10.42 -17.84 -9.08
CA ILE A 47 -11.82 -17.60 -9.51
C ILE A 47 -11.90 -17.10 -10.95
N PHE A 48 -10.93 -16.33 -11.40
CA PHE A 48 -10.92 -15.65 -12.69
C PHE A 48 -9.74 -16.09 -13.55
N ASP A 49 -9.98 -16.20 -14.86
CA ASP A 49 -8.94 -16.51 -15.84
C ASP A 49 -7.97 -15.33 -16.04
N GLU A 50 -6.78 -15.64 -16.58
CA GLU A 50 -5.70 -14.71 -16.90
C GLU A 50 -6.16 -13.51 -17.76
N LYS A 51 -7.13 -13.72 -18.67
CA LYS A 51 -7.70 -12.63 -19.50
C LYS A 51 -8.44 -11.59 -18.66
N MET A 52 -9.14 -12.02 -17.61
CA MET A 52 -9.82 -11.11 -16.68
C MET A 52 -8.82 -10.41 -15.77
N MET A 53 -7.72 -11.07 -15.42
CA MET A 53 -6.62 -10.47 -14.65
C MET A 53 -5.95 -9.33 -15.42
N ALA A 54 -5.67 -9.52 -16.71
CA ALA A 54 -5.15 -8.47 -17.58
C ALA A 54 -6.08 -7.24 -17.61
N ARG A 55 -7.40 -7.45 -17.71
CA ARG A 55 -8.38 -6.36 -17.61
C ARG A 55 -8.41 -5.72 -16.22
N GLY A 56 -8.29 -6.55 -15.18
CA GLY A 56 -8.19 -6.12 -13.79
C GLY A 56 -7.02 -5.17 -13.56
N TYR A 57 -5.85 -5.45 -14.13
CA TYR A 57 -4.69 -4.54 -14.05
C TYR A 57 -4.94 -3.19 -14.73
N VAL A 58 -5.61 -3.17 -15.88
CA VAL A 58 -5.96 -1.90 -16.54
C VAL A 58 -6.88 -1.07 -15.64
N VAL A 59 -7.90 -1.69 -15.05
CA VAL A 59 -8.83 -1.00 -14.13
C VAL A 59 -8.11 -0.56 -12.85
N SER A 60 -7.24 -1.40 -12.29
CA SER A 60 -6.40 -1.12 -11.13
C SER A 60 -5.45 0.06 -11.39
N GLY A 61 -4.83 0.11 -12.57
CA GLY A 61 -3.96 1.21 -12.98
C GLY A 61 -4.72 2.53 -13.11
N VAL A 62 -5.92 2.52 -13.73
CA VAL A 62 -6.77 3.71 -13.82
C VAL A 62 -7.20 4.18 -12.42
N ALA A 63 -7.63 3.25 -11.56
CA ALA A 63 -7.97 3.55 -10.18
C ALA A 63 -6.77 4.14 -9.41
N GLY A 64 -5.57 3.59 -9.64
CA GLY A 64 -4.32 4.07 -9.08
C GLY A 64 -4.01 5.51 -9.50
N ILE A 65 -4.16 5.85 -10.78
CA ILE A 65 -3.95 7.24 -11.28
C ILE A 65 -4.93 8.21 -10.62
N ILE A 66 -6.20 7.83 -10.52
CA ILE A 66 -7.24 8.66 -9.88
C ILE A 66 -6.89 8.88 -8.40
N LEU A 67 -6.53 7.82 -7.69
CA LEU A 67 -6.18 7.91 -6.27
C LEU A 67 -4.89 8.69 -6.04
N THR A 68 -3.89 8.52 -6.90
CA THR A 68 -2.63 9.29 -6.83
C THR A 68 -2.92 10.78 -6.99
N SER A 69 -3.75 11.15 -7.97
CA SER A 69 -4.13 12.54 -8.19
C SER A 69 -4.83 13.14 -6.97
N LEU A 70 -5.73 12.37 -6.35
CA LEU A 70 -6.41 12.77 -5.13
C LEU A 70 -5.43 12.88 -3.95
N TYR A 71 -4.52 11.92 -3.81
CA TYR A 71 -3.50 11.88 -2.78
C TYR A 71 -2.56 13.08 -2.87
N THR A 72 -2.02 13.40 -4.05
CA THR A 72 -1.17 14.57 -4.27
C THR A 72 -1.92 15.87 -3.96
N TRP A 73 -3.21 15.95 -4.32
CA TRP A 73 -4.03 17.11 -3.97
C TRP A 73 -4.18 17.29 -2.46
N PHE A 74 -4.40 16.23 -1.69
CA PHE A 74 -4.44 16.31 -0.22
C PHE A 74 -3.05 16.59 0.38
N GLN A 75 -1.99 15.96 -0.15
CA GLN A 75 -0.61 16.12 0.32
C GLN A 75 -0.16 17.58 0.24
N THR A 76 -0.47 18.28 -0.84
CA THR A 76 -0.08 19.69 -1.05
C THR A 76 -0.77 20.66 -0.10
N ARG A 77 -1.86 20.25 0.58
CA ARG A 77 -2.61 21.10 1.52
C ARG A 77 -2.32 20.82 2.99
N MET A 78 -1.56 19.77 3.31
CA MET A 78 -1.33 19.32 4.68
C MET A 78 0.16 19.19 4.99
N GLN A 79 0.55 19.37 6.25
CA GLN A 79 1.92 19.08 6.68
C GLN A 79 2.20 17.57 6.57
N PHE A 80 3.39 17.23 6.07
CA PHE A 80 3.81 15.85 5.79
C PHE A 80 3.58 14.90 6.98
N LYS A 81 3.90 15.36 8.20
CA LYS A 81 3.70 14.57 9.43
C LYS A 81 2.24 14.13 9.63
N ASN A 82 1.29 15.05 9.52
CA ASN A 82 -0.13 14.74 9.72
C ASN A 82 -0.67 13.89 8.58
N PHE A 83 -0.20 14.15 7.36
CA PHE A 83 -0.60 13.42 6.18
C PHE A 83 -0.10 11.97 6.19
N ALA A 84 1.16 11.74 6.56
CA ALA A 84 1.72 10.39 6.68
C ALA A 84 0.96 9.53 7.69
N ILE A 85 0.60 10.10 8.85
CA ILE A 85 -0.20 9.39 9.86
C ILE A 85 -1.61 9.09 9.33
N LEU A 86 -2.28 10.08 8.73
CA LEU A 86 -3.62 9.90 8.17
C LEU A 86 -3.65 8.84 7.08
N ASN A 87 -2.64 8.85 6.21
CA ASN A 87 -2.48 7.85 5.16
C ASN A 87 -2.28 6.44 5.72
N LEU A 88 -1.41 6.28 6.72
CA LEU A 88 -1.20 4.98 7.39
C LEU A 88 -2.50 4.45 8.02
N ILE A 89 -3.29 5.33 8.64
CA ILE A 89 -4.62 4.99 9.18
C ILE A 89 -5.57 4.60 8.05
N ALA A 90 -5.60 5.35 6.94
CA ALA A 90 -6.46 5.07 5.80
C ALA A 90 -6.14 3.72 5.14
N VAL A 91 -4.86 3.43 4.88
CA VAL A 91 -4.40 2.15 4.34
C VAL A 91 -4.76 0.99 5.28
N THR A 92 -4.53 1.16 6.58
CA THR A 92 -4.87 0.15 7.59
C THR A 92 -6.38 -0.10 7.64
N MET A 93 -7.19 0.96 7.68
CA MET A 93 -8.65 0.86 7.72
C MET A 93 -9.21 0.23 6.44
N LEU A 94 -8.71 0.64 5.26
CA LEU A 94 -9.15 0.08 3.99
C LEU A 94 -8.82 -1.41 3.90
N THR A 95 -7.60 -1.80 4.28
CA THR A 95 -7.17 -3.20 4.32
C THR A 95 -8.05 -4.01 5.28
N PHE A 96 -8.34 -3.47 6.46
CA PHE A 96 -9.19 -4.14 7.45
C PHE A 96 -10.62 -4.33 6.93
N VAL A 97 -11.20 -3.31 6.30
CA VAL A 97 -12.55 -3.40 5.69
C VAL A 97 -12.57 -4.44 4.58
N LEU A 98 -11.56 -4.47 3.71
CA LEU A 98 -11.44 -5.47 2.65
C LEU A 98 -11.35 -6.90 3.23
N TRP A 99 -10.56 -7.07 4.28
CA TRP A 99 -10.41 -8.36 4.97
C TRP A 99 -11.71 -8.83 5.63
N VAL A 100 -12.41 -7.96 6.36
CA VAL A 100 -13.71 -8.27 6.98
C VAL A 100 -14.76 -8.60 5.91
N THR A 101 -14.80 -7.82 4.82
CA THR A 101 -15.72 -8.06 3.70
C THR A 101 -15.45 -9.42 3.05
N LEU A 102 -14.19 -9.80 2.91
CA LEU A 102 -13.79 -11.11 2.39
C LEU A 102 -14.29 -12.27 3.26
N ILE A 103 -14.22 -12.13 4.59
CA ILE A 103 -14.67 -13.15 5.54
C ILE A 103 -16.20 -13.27 5.55
N LEU A 104 -16.91 -12.15 5.52
CA LEU A 104 -18.37 -12.14 5.61
C LEU A 104 -19.05 -12.49 4.28
N SER A 105 -18.45 -12.17 3.14
CA SER A 105 -19.04 -12.37 1.82
C SER A 105 -17.97 -12.53 0.74
N PRO A 106 -17.43 -13.74 0.54
CA PRO A 106 -16.45 -14.05 -0.51
C PRO A 106 -17.12 -14.14 -1.89
N ALA A 107 -17.84 -13.08 -2.30
CA ALA A 107 -18.42 -12.97 -3.62
C ALA A 107 -17.34 -12.62 -4.65
N LYS A 108 -17.52 -13.08 -5.89
CA LYS A 108 -16.59 -12.81 -7.01
C LYS A 108 -16.26 -11.32 -7.17
N TRP A 109 -17.25 -10.44 -6.95
CA TRP A 109 -17.10 -9.00 -6.99
C TRP A 109 -16.20 -8.43 -5.89
N VAL A 110 -16.24 -8.99 -4.68
CA VAL A 110 -15.38 -8.56 -3.57
C VAL A 110 -13.92 -8.88 -3.88
N ILE A 111 -13.68 -10.07 -4.44
CA ILE A 111 -12.34 -10.52 -4.83
C ILE A 111 -11.79 -9.68 -5.99
N PHE A 112 -12.64 -9.32 -6.95
CA PHE A 112 -12.31 -8.37 -8.01
C PHE A 112 -11.94 -6.99 -7.45
N PHE A 113 -12.67 -6.51 -6.44
CA PHE A 113 -12.43 -5.22 -5.80
C PHE A 113 -11.11 -5.20 -5.00
N VAL A 114 -10.82 -6.28 -4.27
CA VAL A 114 -9.53 -6.47 -3.57
C VAL A 114 -8.37 -6.41 -4.55
N PHE A 115 -8.51 -7.03 -5.72
CA PHE A 115 -7.48 -6.98 -6.78
C PHE A 115 -7.32 -5.59 -7.41
N ILE A 116 -8.41 -4.85 -7.63
CA ILE A 116 -8.32 -3.47 -8.12
C ILE A 116 -7.62 -2.55 -7.12
N MET A 117 -7.82 -2.79 -5.82
CA MET A 117 -7.20 -1.99 -4.76
C MET A 117 -5.69 -2.20 -4.64
N LEU A 118 -5.12 -3.19 -5.34
CA LEU A 118 -3.68 -3.45 -5.40
C LEU A 118 -2.87 -2.22 -5.86
N GLY A 119 -3.28 -1.61 -6.98
CA GLY A 119 -2.60 -0.42 -7.50
C GLY A 119 -2.66 0.76 -6.52
N PRO A 120 -3.87 1.22 -6.14
CA PRO A 120 -4.02 2.33 -5.21
C PRO A 120 -3.33 2.12 -3.86
N LEU A 121 -3.45 0.95 -3.22
CA LEU A 121 -2.81 0.68 -1.93
C LEU A 121 -1.29 0.70 -2.02
N ASN A 122 -0.72 0.22 -3.14
CA ASN A 122 0.73 0.23 -3.34
C ASN A 122 1.30 1.63 -3.61
N ILE A 123 0.49 2.56 -4.12
CA ILE A 123 0.91 3.94 -4.33
C ILE A 123 0.72 4.78 -3.06
N LEU A 124 -0.30 4.44 -2.28
CA LEU A 124 -0.59 5.13 -1.03
C LEU A 124 0.40 4.76 0.08
N ALA A 125 0.72 3.49 0.27
CA ALA A 125 1.51 3.05 1.42
C ALA A 125 3.00 3.41 1.27
#